data_AF-A0A8K0MFP5-F1
#
_entry.id   AF-A0A8K0MFP5-F1
#
_cell.length_a   1.000
_cell.length_b   1.000
_cell.length_c   1.000
_cell.angle_alpha   90.00
_cell.angle_beta   90.00
_cell.angle_gamma   90.00
#
_symmetry.space_group_name_H-M   'P 1'
#
loop_
_entity.id
_entity.type
_entity.pdbx_description
1 polymer ?
#
loop_
_entity_poly.entity_id
_entity_poly.type
_entity_poly.pdbx_seq_one_letter_code
_entity_poly.pdbx_strand_id
1 'polypeptide(L)'
;MRRRKAAKERPPAGPALPQSPGIGDMEDLFRDTEIKQIRVSLLGWYGLNRRDLPWRQPEDDVEKRAYRVWVSEVMLQQTRVQTVIQYFERWMNKWPTIRHLSEASMEEVNEMWAGLGYYRRARYLFEGAKMIVSEGCQFPKTVSSLRKVPGIGEYTAGAIGSIAFKEVVPVVDGNVVRVISRLKAISANPKDSITVKKFWELAAQLVDPFEPGDFNQALMELGATVCTPSSPSCSSCPVSDQCRALSISRHDSSVSVTDYPVKVVKVKQRHDFSAACVLEIMGDKEIPHNHQADSKFLLVKRPDEGLLAGLWEFPSVLLHGETDMVNRREAMDQFLNKHFRINPRKTCNIVLREHLGEFVHVFTHIRLKIYVELLVIHPKGGMDLFRKQDNEALPWKFVDSMAISGMGLTSSVKKVYTMVEKFKQQKASYSSAPAKKRNRRT
;
A
#
# COMPACT_ATOMS: atom_id res chain seq x y z
N MET A 1 -6.79 35.47 -51.38
CA MET A 1 -8.12 35.62 -50.73
C MET A 1 -8.11 34.93 -49.36
N ARG A 2 -7.80 35.68 -48.29
CA ARG A 2 -7.89 35.21 -46.89
C ARG A 2 -9.20 35.73 -46.30
N ARG A 3 -10.09 34.84 -45.85
CA ARG A 3 -11.31 35.22 -45.11
C ARG A 3 -10.96 35.57 -43.67
N ARG A 4 -11.13 36.84 -43.31
CA ARG A 4 -11.16 37.35 -41.93
C ARG A 4 -12.44 36.87 -41.23
N LYS A 5 -12.33 36.40 -39.98
CA LYS A 5 -13.44 36.39 -39.01
C LYS A 5 -13.02 37.25 -37.81
N ALA A 6 -13.88 38.21 -37.50
CA ALA A 6 -13.66 39.29 -36.55
C ALA A 6 -13.54 38.80 -35.09
N ALA A 7 -12.64 39.45 -34.36
CA ALA A 7 -12.48 39.34 -32.91
C ALA A 7 -13.64 40.06 -32.20
N LYS A 8 -14.17 39.45 -31.14
CA LYS A 8 -15.10 40.07 -30.20
C LYS A 8 -14.27 40.64 -29.05
N GLU A 9 -14.21 41.96 -28.93
CA GLU A 9 -13.51 42.66 -27.85
C GLU A 9 -14.19 42.40 -26.49
N ARG A 10 -13.38 42.13 -25.46
CA ARG A 10 -13.82 42.12 -24.05
C ARG A 10 -13.60 43.51 -23.46
N PRO A 11 -14.49 44.00 -22.57
CA PRO A 11 -14.33 45.30 -21.94
C PRO A 11 -13.13 45.31 -20.96
N PRO A 12 -12.51 46.48 -20.72
CA PRO A 12 -11.27 46.60 -19.97
C PRO A 12 -11.47 46.23 -18.49
N ALA A 13 -10.52 45.47 -17.96
CA ALA A 13 -10.44 45.16 -16.54
C ALA A 13 -10.16 46.44 -15.74
N GLY A 14 -10.97 46.69 -14.72
CA GLY A 14 -10.73 47.76 -13.74
C GLY A 14 -9.40 47.54 -12.98
N PRO A 15 -8.87 48.60 -12.35
CA PRO A 15 -7.53 48.57 -11.75
C PRO A 15 -7.44 47.49 -10.67
N ALA A 16 -6.46 46.60 -10.82
CA ALA A 16 -6.12 45.61 -9.82
C ALA A 16 -5.63 46.30 -8.55
N LEU A 17 -6.28 46.02 -7.42
CA LEU A 17 -5.79 46.40 -6.11
C LEU A 17 -4.40 45.77 -5.89
N PRO A 18 -3.41 46.52 -5.38
CA PRO A 18 -2.08 45.99 -5.19
C PRO A 18 -2.12 44.85 -4.17
N GLN A 19 -1.65 43.66 -4.57
CA GLN A 19 -1.34 42.58 -3.65
C GLN A 19 -0.12 42.99 -2.83
N SER A 20 -0.31 43.22 -1.54
CA SER A 20 0.76 43.44 -0.58
C SER A 20 1.58 42.15 -0.38
N PRO A 21 2.92 42.22 -0.35
CA PRO A 21 3.77 41.05 -0.13
C PRO A 21 3.63 40.55 1.31
N GLY A 22 3.60 39.21 1.45
CA GLY A 22 3.31 38.50 2.69
C GLY A 22 4.26 38.84 3.84
N ILE A 23 3.70 39.47 4.86
CA ILE A 23 4.17 39.45 6.23
C ILE A 23 3.27 38.41 6.92
N GLY A 24 3.84 37.30 7.39
CA GLY A 24 3.06 36.33 8.17
C GLY A 24 2.54 37.01 9.44
N ASP A 25 1.23 36.96 9.67
CA ASP A 25 0.62 37.51 10.88
C ASP A 25 1.23 36.83 12.11
N MET A 26 1.66 37.62 13.10
CA MET A 26 2.19 37.13 14.39
C MET A 26 1.22 36.16 15.10
N GLU A 27 -0.08 36.19 14.74
CA GLU A 27 -1.12 35.28 15.23
C GLU A 27 -0.94 33.82 14.79
N ASP A 28 -0.15 33.57 13.75
CA ASP A 28 0.03 32.24 13.18
C ASP A 28 1.05 31.38 13.92
N LEU A 29 1.93 31.97 14.76
CA LEU A 29 2.97 31.25 15.50
C LEU A 29 2.50 30.81 16.89
N PHE A 30 3.18 29.84 17.50
CA PHE A 30 2.94 29.47 18.89
C PHE A 30 3.70 30.42 19.83
N ARG A 31 3.06 30.86 20.91
CA ARG A 31 3.73 31.66 21.96
C ARG A 31 4.55 30.76 22.88
N ASP A 32 5.65 31.25 23.44
CA ASP A 32 6.52 30.44 24.32
C ASP A 32 5.79 29.77 25.50
N THR A 33 4.83 30.47 26.11
CA THR A 33 4.01 29.92 27.20
C THR A 33 3.10 28.79 26.71
N GLU A 34 2.52 28.95 25.52
CA GLU A 34 1.69 27.95 24.85
C GLU A 34 2.50 26.72 24.47
N ILE A 35 3.71 26.90 23.90
CA ILE A 35 4.63 25.82 23.56
C ILE A 35 4.96 24.98 24.79
N LYS A 36 5.34 25.62 25.90
CA LYS A 36 5.67 24.93 27.16
C LYS A 36 4.48 24.14 27.70
N GLN A 37 3.29 24.73 27.70
CA GLN A 37 2.08 24.05 28.19
C GLN A 37 1.71 22.84 27.31
N ILE A 38 1.81 22.98 25.99
CA ILE A 38 1.56 21.88 25.04
C ILE A 38 2.54 20.75 25.30
N ARG A 39 3.85 21.03 25.39
CA ARG A 39 4.88 20.00 25.64
C ARG A 39 4.61 19.23 26.93
N VAL A 40 4.45 19.92 28.05
CA VAL A 40 4.21 19.29 29.36
C VAL A 40 2.94 18.44 29.36
N SER A 41 1.83 19.00 28.88
CA SER A 41 0.53 18.30 28.91
C SER A 41 0.52 17.10 27.97
N LEU A 42 1.13 17.24 26.78
CA LEU A 42 1.16 16.18 25.77
C LEU A 42 2.09 15.03 26.18
N LEU A 43 3.29 15.32 26.70
CA LEU A 43 4.22 14.29 27.18
C LEU A 43 3.68 13.57 28.41
N GLY A 44 3.11 14.31 29.37
CA GLY A 44 2.47 13.72 30.56
C GLY A 44 1.31 12.79 30.20
N TRP A 45 0.46 13.21 29.25
CA TRP A 45 -0.59 12.35 28.72
C TRP A 45 -0.03 11.12 28.00
N TYR A 46 0.99 11.29 27.15
CA TYR A 46 1.57 10.20 26.38
C TYR A 46 2.21 9.13 27.27
N GLY A 47 2.90 9.53 28.35
CA GLY A 47 3.47 8.60 29.33
C GLY A 47 2.42 7.66 29.95
N LEU A 48 1.19 8.13 30.13
CA LEU A 48 0.09 7.36 30.72
C LEU A 48 -0.81 6.64 29.69
N ASN A 49 -0.90 7.15 28.46
CA ASN A 49 -1.92 6.74 27.49
C ASN A 49 -1.37 6.13 26.20
N ARG A 50 -0.04 6.10 25.99
CA ARG A 50 0.54 5.51 24.78
C ARG A 50 0.13 4.04 24.64
N ARG A 51 -0.30 3.65 23.44
CA ARG A 51 -0.55 2.24 23.14
C ARG A 51 0.75 1.44 23.18
N ASP A 52 0.64 0.24 23.73
CA ASP A 52 1.69 -0.76 23.70
C ASP A 52 1.80 -1.34 22.29
N LEU A 53 2.90 -1.06 21.59
CA LEU A 53 3.11 -1.43 20.19
C LEU A 53 4.49 -2.09 20.04
N PRO A 54 4.64 -3.16 19.23
CA PRO A 54 5.90 -3.89 19.15
C PRO A 54 7.12 -3.03 18.80
N TRP A 55 6.96 -2.05 17.90
CA TRP A 55 8.03 -1.13 17.50
C TRP A 55 8.33 -0.02 18.50
N ARG A 56 7.50 0.15 19.55
CA ARG A 56 7.73 1.09 20.66
C ARG A 56 8.39 0.42 21.87
N GLN A 57 8.55 -0.90 21.85
CA GLN A 57 9.26 -1.61 22.92
C GLN A 57 10.68 -1.06 23.08
N PRO A 58 11.19 -0.96 24.32
CA PRO A 58 12.57 -0.56 24.57
C PRO A 58 13.56 -1.41 23.77
N GLU A 59 14.57 -0.77 23.21
CA GLU A 59 15.68 -1.38 22.50
C GLU A 59 16.91 -0.53 22.80
N ASP A 60 17.90 -1.14 23.46
CA ASP A 60 19.10 -0.46 23.95
C ASP A 60 20.13 -0.25 22.83
N ASP A 61 20.12 -1.13 21.83
CA ASP A 61 20.96 -0.99 20.65
C ASP A 61 20.36 0.07 19.71
N VAL A 62 21.03 1.22 19.62
CA VAL A 62 20.57 2.36 18.81
C VAL A 62 20.40 2.02 17.33
N GLU A 63 21.23 1.12 16.78
CA GLU A 63 21.17 0.72 15.38
C GLU A 63 19.96 -0.20 15.13
N LYS A 64 19.70 -1.14 16.06
CA LYS A 64 18.48 -1.94 16.03
C LYS A 64 17.24 -1.08 16.23
N ARG A 65 17.29 -0.10 17.14
CA ARG A 65 16.19 0.85 17.36
C ARG A 65 15.89 1.65 16.09
N ALA A 66 16.91 2.18 15.42
CA ALA A 66 16.74 2.89 14.14
C ALA A 66 16.12 1.99 13.06
N TYR A 67 16.60 0.75 12.94
CA TYR A 67 16.04 -0.23 12.00
C TYR A 67 14.57 -0.58 12.31
N ARG A 68 14.24 -0.85 13.58
CA ARG A 68 12.86 -1.13 14.03
C ARG A 68 11.92 0.04 13.72
N VAL A 69 12.34 1.25 14.06
CA VAL A 69 11.59 2.48 13.74
C VAL A 69 11.38 2.57 12.24
N TRP A 70 12.45 2.46 11.44
CA TRP A 70 12.35 2.56 9.99
C TRP A 70 11.38 1.55 9.37
N VAL A 71 11.49 0.26 9.74
CA VAL A 71 10.58 -0.79 9.27
C VAL A 71 9.13 -0.45 9.63
N SER A 72 8.87 -0.07 10.89
CA SER A 72 7.53 0.24 11.36
C SER A 72 6.92 1.44 10.63
N GLU A 73 7.69 2.52 10.45
CA GLU A 73 7.24 3.74 9.78
C GLU A 73 6.93 3.47 8.30
N VAL A 74 7.77 2.68 7.62
CA VAL A 74 7.50 2.27 6.24
C VAL A 74 6.25 1.40 6.16
N MET A 75 6.03 0.48 7.10
CA MET A 75 4.80 -0.34 7.13
C MET A 75 3.55 0.50 7.42
N LEU A 76 3.61 1.47 8.32
CA LEU A 76 2.49 2.31 8.75
C LEU A 76 2.01 3.31 7.68
N GLN A 77 2.83 3.59 6.66
CA GLN A 77 2.42 4.42 5.53
C GLN A 77 1.13 3.88 4.87
N GLN A 78 0.03 4.61 5.05
CA GLN A 78 -1.29 4.25 4.52
C GLN A 78 -1.79 2.85 4.93
N THR A 79 -1.30 2.31 6.05
CA THR A 79 -1.71 1.00 6.58
C THR A 79 -2.11 1.15 8.05
N ARG A 80 -3.16 0.45 8.48
CA ARG A 80 -3.66 0.55 9.86
C ARG A 80 -2.72 -0.16 10.83
N VAL A 81 -2.52 0.43 12.02
CA VAL A 81 -1.70 -0.11 13.11
C VAL A 81 -1.99 -1.59 13.40
N GLN A 82 -3.27 -1.96 13.59
CA GLN A 82 -3.70 -3.33 13.87
C GLN A 82 -3.21 -4.34 12.82
N THR A 83 -3.21 -3.94 11.53
CA THR A 83 -2.69 -4.80 10.46
C THR A 83 -1.18 -4.90 10.52
N VAL A 84 -0.48 -3.80 10.82
CA VAL A 84 0.99 -3.75 10.82
C VAL A 84 1.61 -4.62 11.92
N ILE A 85 0.98 -4.75 13.09
CA ILE A 85 1.51 -5.53 14.23
C ILE A 85 2.02 -6.91 13.79
N GLN A 86 1.16 -7.72 13.17
CA GLN A 86 1.51 -9.09 12.75
C GLN A 86 2.57 -9.13 11.65
N TYR A 87 2.65 -8.11 10.79
CA TYR A 87 3.67 -8.06 9.75
C TYR A 87 5.02 -7.63 10.31
N PHE A 88 5.01 -6.66 11.21
CA PHE A 88 6.21 -6.19 11.89
C PHE A 88 6.85 -7.32 12.70
N GLU A 89 6.08 -8.05 13.51
CA GLU A 89 6.61 -9.16 14.30
C GLU A 89 7.23 -10.25 13.43
N ARG A 90 6.53 -10.70 12.37
CA ARG A 90 7.07 -11.70 11.43
C ARG A 90 8.31 -11.19 10.71
N TRP A 91 8.33 -9.92 10.30
CA TRP A 91 9.47 -9.29 9.65
C TRP A 91 10.68 -9.24 10.57
N MET A 92 10.50 -8.76 11.80
CA MET A 92 11.58 -8.65 12.79
C MET A 92 12.08 -10.02 13.26
N ASN A 93 11.23 -11.04 13.29
CA ASN A 93 11.64 -12.41 13.57
C ASN A 93 12.52 -12.99 12.46
N LYS A 94 12.21 -12.71 11.19
CA LYS A 94 13.01 -13.20 10.05
C LYS A 94 14.30 -12.37 9.83
N TRP A 95 14.18 -11.05 9.93
CA TRP A 95 15.28 -10.11 9.70
C TRP A 95 15.40 -9.14 10.87
N PRO A 96 16.02 -9.57 11.99
CA PRO A 96 16.10 -8.77 13.21
C PRO A 96 17.03 -7.57 13.09
N THR A 97 17.96 -7.56 12.12
CA THR A 97 18.87 -6.43 11.86
C THR A 97 18.90 -6.08 10.37
N ILE A 98 19.39 -4.87 10.07
CA ILE A 98 19.55 -4.40 8.69
C ILE A 98 20.44 -5.32 7.83
N ARG A 99 21.45 -5.96 8.43
CA ARG A 99 22.33 -6.93 7.74
C ARG A 99 21.53 -8.11 7.21
N HIS A 100 20.69 -8.72 8.07
CA HIS A 100 19.83 -9.84 7.68
C HIS A 100 18.93 -9.46 6.51
N LEU A 101 18.35 -8.26 6.53
CA LEU A 101 17.52 -7.77 5.42
C LEU A 101 18.34 -7.55 4.14
N SER A 102 19.56 -7.01 4.25
CA SER A 102 20.41 -6.74 3.08
C SER A 102 20.86 -8.00 2.33
N GLU A 103 20.96 -9.13 3.04
CA GLU A 103 21.34 -10.45 2.52
C GLU A 103 20.16 -11.22 1.94
N ALA A 104 18.92 -10.76 2.17
CA ALA A 104 17.72 -11.38 1.63
C ALA A 104 17.63 -11.25 0.10
N SER A 105 16.77 -12.06 -0.51
CA SER A 105 16.34 -11.86 -1.90
C SER A 105 15.12 -10.92 -1.99
N MET A 106 14.97 -10.24 -3.13
CA MET A 106 13.78 -9.40 -3.39
C MET A 106 12.49 -10.24 -3.39
N GLU A 107 12.57 -11.52 -3.76
CA GLU A 107 11.42 -12.43 -3.73
C GLU A 107 10.95 -12.69 -2.30
N GLU A 108 11.87 -13.01 -1.39
CA GLU A 108 11.52 -13.18 0.03
C GLU A 108 10.96 -11.90 0.65
N VAL A 109 11.52 -10.73 0.31
CA VAL A 109 11.01 -9.43 0.76
C VAL A 109 9.56 -9.24 0.30
N ASN A 110 9.28 -9.51 -0.97
CA ASN A 110 7.93 -9.43 -1.52
C ASN A 110 6.97 -10.42 -0.84
N GLU A 111 7.43 -11.62 -0.52
CA GLU A 111 6.63 -12.63 0.17
C GLU A 111 6.28 -12.20 1.60
N MET A 112 7.25 -11.68 2.35
CA MET A 112 7.02 -11.18 3.71
C MET A 112 6.12 -9.94 3.74
N TRP A 113 6.16 -9.12 2.68
CA TRP A 113 5.31 -7.94 2.52
C TRP A 113 3.91 -8.26 1.96
N ALA A 114 3.67 -9.49 1.53
CA ALA A 114 2.48 -9.86 0.79
C ALA A 114 1.20 -9.61 1.57
N GLY A 115 0.35 -8.71 1.06
CA GLY A 115 -0.90 -8.32 1.70
C GLY A 115 -0.89 -6.92 2.35
N LEU A 116 0.28 -6.31 2.60
CA LEU A 116 0.36 -4.92 3.08
C LEU A 116 0.06 -3.87 2.00
N GLY A 117 0.20 -4.25 0.73
CA GLY A 117 0.07 -3.32 -0.40
C GLY A 117 1.23 -2.34 -0.50
N TYR A 118 1.23 -1.52 -1.57
CA TYR A 118 2.29 -0.55 -1.87
C TYR A 118 3.70 -1.17 -1.83
N TYR A 119 3.92 -2.25 -2.58
CA TYR A 119 5.14 -3.06 -2.57
C TYR A 119 6.43 -2.29 -2.90
N ARG A 120 6.33 -1.13 -3.57
CA ARG A 120 7.46 -0.21 -3.76
C ARG A 120 8.11 0.20 -2.44
N ARG A 121 7.34 0.25 -1.34
CA ARG A 121 7.85 0.50 0.02
C ARG A 121 8.83 -0.58 0.47
N ALA A 122 8.46 -1.85 0.30
CA ALA A 122 9.33 -2.99 0.66
C ALA A 122 10.60 -3.00 -0.20
N ARG A 123 10.46 -2.72 -1.49
CA ARG A 123 11.60 -2.60 -2.42
C ARG A 123 12.56 -1.51 -1.98
N TYR A 124 12.07 -0.30 -1.69
CA TYR A 124 12.96 0.77 -1.23
C TYR A 124 13.58 0.51 0.13
N LEU A 125 12.84 -0.11 1.05
CA LEU A 125 13.38 -0.55 2.34
C LEU A 125 14.56 -1.52 2.14
N PHE A 126 14.42 -2.48 1.23
CA PHE A 126 15.46 -3.43 0.86
C PHE A 126 16.66 -2.77 0.15
N GLU A 127 16.41 -1.91 -0.85
CA GLU A 127 17.46 -1.16 -1.56
C GLU A 127 18.24 -0.24 -0.60
N GLY A 128 17.54 0.46 0.29
CA GLY A 128 18.16 1.29 1.31
C GLY A 128 18.96 0.47 2.33
N ALA A 129 18.49 -0.72 2.71
CA ALA A 129 19.21 -1.61 3.60
C ALA A 129 20.54 -2.06 2.99
N LYS A 130 20.53 -2.42 1.70
CA LYS A 130 21.74 -2.74 0.96
C LYS A 130 22.72 -1.57 0.88
N MET A 131 22.22 -0.37 0.62
CA MET A 131 23.05 0.84 0.61
C MET A 131 23.75 1.06 1.95
N ILE A 132 23.00 1.10 3.06
CA ILE A 132 23.58 1.33 4.40
C ILE A 132 24.62 0.26 4.77
N VAL A 133 24.35 -1.01 4.44
CA VAL A 133 25.31 -2.09 4.71
C VAL A 133 26.58 -1.94 3.85
N SER A 134 26.45 -1.54 2.59
CA SER A 134 27.60 -1.30 1.70
C SER A 134 28.48 -0.11 2.12
N GLU A 135 27.89 0.87 2.82
CA GLU A 135 28.59 2.08 3.30
C GLU A 135 29.20 1.92 4.70
N GLY A 136 29.27 0.69 5.24
CA GLY A 136 29.90 0.41 6.53
C GLY A 136 28.94 -0.06 7.63
N CYS A 137 27.67 -0.34 7.28
CA CYS A 137 26.69 -0.96 8.18
C CYS A 137 26.37 -0.12 9.43
N GLN A 138 26.43 1.21 9.32
CA GLN A 138 26.02 2.15 10.35
C GLN A 138 24.88 3.03 9.81
N PHE A 139 23.80 3.16 10.57
CA PHE A 139 22.71 4.05 10.18
C PHE A 139 23.19 5.49 10.11
N PRO A 140 22.77 6.24 9.08
CA PRO A 140 22.94 7.69 9.07
C PRO A 140 22.23 8.30 10.29
N LYS A 141 22.95 9.11 11.06
CA LYS A 141 22.47 9.64 12.36
C LYS A 141 21.79 11.00 12.28
N THR A 142 21.74 11.60 11.09
CA THR A 142 21.13 12.92 10.87
C THR A 142 20.01 12.84 9.83
N VAL A 143 18.98 13.66 9.96
CA VAL A 143 17.89 13.74 8.98
C VAL A 143 18.41 14.03 7.57
N SER A 144 19.42 14.90 7.46
CA SER A 144 20.02 15.26 6.16
C SER A 144 20.70 14.08 5.48
N SER A 145 21.32 13.17 6.24
CA SER A 145 21.96 11.97 5.71
C SER A 145 20.96 10.84 5.48
N LEU A 146 19.99 10.64 6.39
CA LEU A 146 18.89 9.69 6.24
C LEU A 146 18.10 9.91 4.94
N ARG A 147 17.84 11.17 4.57
CA ARG A 147 17.14 11.53 3.31
C ARG A 147 17.85 11.11 2.03
N LYS A 148 19.13 10.73 2.09
CA LYS A 148 19.88 10.23 0.93
C LYS A 148 19.59 8.74 0.67
N VAL A 149 19.07 8.02 1.66
CA VAL A 149 18.75 6.60 1.54
C VAL A 149 17.46 6.41 0.73
N PRO A 150 17.45 5.49 -0.25
CA PRO A 150 16.26 5.20 -1.06
C PRO A 150 15.00 4.96 -0.24
N GLY A 151 13.92 5.67 -0.58
CA GLY A 151 12.62 5.56 0.09
C GLY A 151 12.50 6.25 1.45
N ILE A 152 13.58 6.83 1.99
CA ILE A 152 13.49 7.65 3.20
C ILE A 152 13.17 9.09 2.80
N GLY A 153 11.87 9.44 2.91
CA GLY A 153 11.39 10.81 2.75
C GLY A 153 11.56 11.66 4.01
N GLU A 154 11.14 12.92 3.94
CA GLU A 154 11.24 13.89 5.04
C GLU A 154 10.58 13.41 6.34
N TYR A 155 9.37 12.85 6.25
CA TYR A 155 8.67 12.24 7.38
C TYR A 155 9.48 11.10 8.03
N THR A 156 9.90 10.12 7.23
CA THR A 156 10.60 8.92 7.73
C THR A 156 11.97 9.29 8.33
N ALA A 157 12.68 10.24 7.71
CA ALA A 157 13.94 10.75 8.24
C ALA A 157 13.75 11.45 9.59
N GLY A 158 12.71 12.30 9.72
CA GLY A 158 12.36 12.93 11.00
C GLY A 158 11.98 11.92 12.08
N ALA A 159 11.23 10.88 11.72
CA ALA A 159 10.81 9.84 12.65
C ALA A 159 12.02 9.03 13.16
N ILE A 160 12.90 8.56 12.28
CA ILE A 160 14.12 7.86 12.68
C ILE A 160 15.04 8.79 13.48
N GLY A 161 15.31 10.00 12.97
CA GLY A 161 16.19 11.00 13.60
C GLY A 161 15.75 11.34 15.02
N SER A 162 14.47 11.63 15.22
CA SER A 162 13.95 12.00 16.54
C SER A 162 13.78 10.81 17.49
N ILE A 163 13.28 9.66 17.03
CA ILE A 163 12.96 8.51 17.89
C ILE A 163 14.20 7.69 18.25
N ALA A 164 15.13 7.51 17.32
CA ALA A 164 16.34 6.70 17.53
C ALA A 164 17.55 7.56 17.92
N PHE A 165 17.74 8.70 17.26
CA PHE A 165 18.95 9.52 17.41
C PHE A 165 18.76 10.81 18.23
N LYS A 166 17.56 11.04 18.77
CA LYS A 166 17.19 12.22 19.57
C LYS A 166 17.45 13.56 18.85
N GLU A 167 17.42 13.56 17.53
CA GLU A 167 17.53 14.81 16.76
C GLU A 167 16.26 15.65 16.96
N VAL A 168 16.42 16.94 17.26
CA VAL A 168 15.31 17.86 17.53
C VAL A 168 14.70 18.32 16.19
N VAL A 169 13.90 17.44 15.59
CA VAL A 169 13.26 17.65 14.29
C VAL A 169 11.79 17.28 14.33
N PRO A 170 10.92 17.98 13.56
CA PRO A 170 9.51 17.65 13.50
C PRO A 170 9.24 16.40 12.67
N VAL A 171 8.10 15.78 12.95
CA VAL A 171 7.49 14.73 12.13
C VAL A 171 6.07 15.14 11.81
N VAL A 172 5.71 15.20 10.53
CA VAL A 172 4.38 15.64 10.08
C VAL A 172 3.71 14.59 9.21
N ASP A 173 2.68 13.93 9.76
CA ASP A 173 1.74 13.08 9.03
C ASP A 173 0.33 13.68 9.00
N GLY A 174 -0.64 12.93 8.47
CA GLY A 174 -2.04 13.34 8.47
C GLY A 174 -2.66 13.50 9.86
N ASN A 175 -2.12 12.85 10.89
CA ASN A 175 -2.54 13.04 12.28
C ASN A 175 -2.04 14.37 12.82
N VAL A 176 -0.75 14.66 12.67
CA VAL A 176 -0.11 15.91 13.09
C VAL A 176 -0.71 17.11 12.36
N VAL A 177 -0.90 17.03 11.03
CA VAL A 177 -1.58 18.09 10.26
C VAL A 177 -2.96 18.39 10.85
N ARG A 178 -3.74 17.37 11.19
CA ARG A 178 -5.07 17.56 11.78
C ARG A 178 -5.01 18.17 13.18
N VAL A 179 -4.07 17.75 14.01
CA VAL A 179 -3.90 18.33 15.36
C VAL A 179 -3.49 19.80 15.25
N ILE A 180 -2.46 20.12 14.48
CA ILE A 180 -1.95 21.49 14.34
C ILE A 180 -2.98 22.41 13.69
N SER A 181 -3.69 21.93 12.65
CA SER A 181 -4.76 22.73 12.04
C SER A 181 -5.88 23.06 13.01
N ARG A 182 -6.22 22.18 13.96
CA ARG A 182 -7.21 22.47 15.01
C ARG A 182 -6.66 23.37 16.11
N LEU A 183 -5.40 23.16 16.53
CA LEU A 183 -4.74 24.02 17.51
C LEU A 183 -4.69 25.48 17.02
N LYS A 184 -4.38 25.70 15.75
CA LYS A 184 -4.22 27.03 15.15
C LYS A 184 -5.43 27.50 14.32
N ALA A 185 -6.52 26.73 14.26
CA ALA A 185 -7.70 26.99 13.42
C ALA A 185 -7.35 27.28 11.94
N ILE A 186 -6.47 26.47 11.35
CA ILE A 186 -6.05 26.57 9.94
C ILE A 186 -7.03 25.79 9.06
N SER A 187 -7.89 26.49 8.33
CA SER A 187 -8.88 25.89 7.41
C SER A 187 -8.36 25.67 5.99
N ALA A 188 -7.10 26.04 5.71
CA ALA A 188 -6.50 25.87 4.39
C ALA A 188 -6.44 24.40 3.94
N ASN A 189 -6.37 24.19 2.62
CA ASN A 189 -6.24 22.86 2.04
C ASN A 189 -4.89 22.24 2.48
N PRO A 190 -4.92 21.11 3.22
CA PRO A 190 -3.71 20.53 3.81
C PRO A 190 -2.77 19.89 2.78
N LYS A 191 -3.13 19.86 1.49
CA LYS A 191 -2.30 19.35 0.40
C LYS A 191 -1.58 20.43 -0.39
N ASP A 192 -1.90 21.70 -0.16
CA ASP A 192 -1.23 22.80 -0.84
C ASP A 192 0.18 22.98 -0.29
N SER A 193 1.16 23.18 -1.18
CA SER A 193 2.59 23.20 -0.82
C SER A 193 2.93 24.23 0.26
N ILE A 194 2.33 25.42 0.17
CA ILE A 194 2.50 26.51 1.16
C ILE A 194 1.95 26.07 2.53
N THR A 195 0.77 25.45 2.55
CA THR A 195 0.13 24.97 3.78
C THR A 195 0.91 23.81 4.41
N VAL A 196 1.42 22.88 3.59
CA VAL A 196 2.32 21.81 4.05
C VAL A 196 3.56 22.40 4.72
N LYS A 197 4.22 23.38 4.08
CA LYS A 197 5.40 24.04 4.65
C LYS A 197 5.08 24.70 6.01
N LYS A 198 3.93 25.39 6.10
CA LYS A 198 3.45 25.99 7.36
C LYS A 198 3.25 24.94 8.46
N PHE A 199 2.72 23.76 8.16
CA PHE A 199 2.60 22.70 9.16
C PHE A 199 3.95 22.16 9.64
N TRP A 200 4.95 22.06 8.76
CA TRP A 200 6.32 21.71 9.15
C TRP A 200 6.96 22.77 10.05
N GLU A 201 6.79 24.06 9.72
CA GLU A 201 7.28 25.18 10.54
C GLU A 201 6.62 25.22 11.93
N LEU A 202 5.32 24.97 12.00
CA LEU A 202 4.56 24.91 13.25
C LEU A 202 4.92 23.69 14.10
N ALA A 203 5.10 22.53 13.46
CA ALA A 203 5.57 21.34 14.16
C ALA A 203 6.97 21.58 14.74
N ALA A 204 7.88 22.20 13.98
CA ALA A 204 9.24 22.50 14.43
C ALA A 204 9.28 23.38 15.69
N GLN A 205 8.37 24.34 15.82
CA GLN A 205 8.24 25.17 17.03
C GLN A 205 7.87 24.35 18.26
N LEU A 206 7.10 23.27 18.07
CA LEU A 206 6.54 22.48 19.17
C LEU A 206 7.45 21.37 19.66
N VAL A 207 8.30 20.79 18.79
CA VAL A 207 9.17 19.64 19.15
C VAL A 207 9.91 19.91 20.44
N ASP A 208 9.81 18.98 21.38
CA ASP A 208 10.51 19.11 22.66
C ASP A 208 12.02 18.94 22.46
N PRO A 209 12.87 19.84 23.01
CA PRO A 209 14.32 19.76 22.83
C PRO A 209 14.99 18.63 23.62
N PHE A 210 14.32 18.03 24.61
CA PHE A 210 14.87 16.96 25.45
C PHE A 210 14.33 15.58 25.05
N GLU A 211 13.06 15.53 24.66
CA GLU A 211 12.34 14.29 24.29
C GLU A 211 11.70 14.38 22.89
N PRO A 212 12.44 14.71 21.81
CA PRO A 212 11.86 14.99 20.50
C PRO A 212 11.12 13.78 19.90
N GLY A 213 11.66 12.57 20.09
CA GLY A 213 11.04 11.34 19.62
C GLY A 213 9.72 11.03 20.30
N ASP A 214 9.65 11.20 21.62
CA ASP A 214 8.41 10.95 22.38
C ASP A 214 7.40 12.06 22.13
N PHE A 215 7.83 13.31 21.97
CA PHE A 215 6.94 14.40 21.58
C PHE A 215 6.30 14.16 20.20
N ASN A 216 7.10 13.80 19.19
CA ASN A 216 6.58 13.51 17.85
C ASN A 216 5.58 12.33 17.88
N GLN A 217 5.92 11.26 18.60
CA GLN A 217 5.01 10.13 18.77
C GLN A 217 3.74 10.51 19.54
N ALA A 218 3.84 11.35 20.57
CA ALA A 218 2.69 11.83 21.33
C ALA A 218 1.74 12.66 20.45
N LEU A 219 2.28 13.50 19.57
CA LEU A 219 1.46 14.30 18.65
C LEU A 219 0.72 13.43 17.62
N MET A 220 1.40 12.41 17.09
CA MET A 220 0.79 11.40 16.21
C MET A 220 -0.28 10.58 16.97
N GLU A 221 0.02 10.15 18.20
CA GLU A 221 -0.88 9.38 19.07
C GLU A 221 -2.13 10.18 19.40
N LEU A 222 -1.98 11.46 19.77
CA LEU A 222 -3.10 12.37 20.04
C LEU A 222 -4.03 12.46 18.84
N GLY A 223 -3.48 12.66 17.64
CA GLY A 223 -4.29 12.65 16.42
C GLY A 223 -4.98 11.31 16.20
N ALA A 224 -4.29 10.20 16.42
CA ALA A 224 -4.82 8.86 16.17
C ALA A 224 -5.94 8.44 17.14
N THR A 225 -5.86 8.83 18.42
CA THR A 225 -6.73 8.28 19.48
C THR A 225 -7.71 9.27 20.09
N VAL A 226 -7.40 10.57 20.09
CA VAL A 226 -8.22 11.61 20.75
C VAL A 226 -8.76 12.60 19.73
N CYS A 227 -7.87 13.26 19.00
CA CYS A 227 -8.19 14.28 18.01
C CYS A 227 -8.54 13.63 16.66
N THR A 228 -9.54 12.75 16.65
CA THR A 228 -9.91 11.91 15.49
C THR A 228 -10.58 12.73 14.36
N PRO A 229 -10.66 12.20 13.12
CA PRO A 229 -11.22 12.94 11.98
C PRO A 229 -12.68 13.37 12.14
N SER A 230 -13.54 12.56 12.77
CA SER A 230 -15.00 12.76 12.77
C SER A 230 -15.60 13.02 14.14
N SER A 231 -15.01 12.46 15.20
CA SER A 231 -15.56 12.55 16.56
C SER A 231 -14.41 12.73 17.56
N PRO A 232 -13.76 13.89 17.58
CA PRO A 232 -12.66 14.13 18.49
C PRO A 232 -13.15 14.20 19.94
N SER A 233 -12.44 13.54 20.85
CA SER A 233 -12.74 13.57 22.29
C SER A 233 -12.16 14.83 22.94
N CYS A 234 -12.67 16.00 22.56
CA CYS A 234 -12.14 17.29 23.00
C CYS A 234 -12.16 17.49 24.52
N SER A 235 -13.12 16.90 25.23
CA SER A 235 -13.22 16.96 26.69
C SER A 235 -12.10 16.22 27.42
N SER A 236 -11.50 15.20 26.78
CA SER A 236 -10.38 14.43 27.33
C SER A 236 -9.05 14.78 26.66
N CYS A 237 -9.01 15.85 25.85
CA CYS A 237 -7.81 16.24 25.12
C CYS A 237 -6.86 17.00 26.06
N PRO A 238 -5.59 16.55 26.22
CA PRO A 238 -4.63 17.16 27.13
C PRO A 238 -4.22 18.57 26.75
N VAL A 239 -4.47 18.98 25.51
CA VAL A 239 -4.12 20.31 24.97
C VAL A 239 -5.36 21.09 24.52
N SER A 240 -6.52 20.78 25.11
CA SER A 240 -7.81 21.40 24.75
C SER A 240 -7.83 22.90 25.03
N ASP A 241 -7.19 23.35 26.11
CA ASP A 241 -7.12 24.77 26.48
C ASP A 241 -6.29 25.62 25.50
N GLN A 242 -5.39 24.99 24.73
CA GLN A 242 -4.61 25.64 23.68
C GLN A 242 -5.27 25.51 22.29
N CYS A 243 -6.44 24.89 22.19
CA CYS A 243 -7.06 24.61 20.90
C CYS A 243 -7.94 25.77 20.42
N ARG A 244 -7.44 26.56 19.45
CA ARG A 244 -8.19 27.70 18.86
C ARG A 244 -9.50 27.25 18.20
N ALA A 245 -9.51 26.12 17.48
CA ALA A 245 -10.74 25.61 16.87
C ALA A 245 -11.81 25.23 17.92
N LEU A 246 -11.40 24.67 19.05
CA LEU A 246 -12.32 24.35 20.16
C LEU A 246 -12.84 25.63 20.82
N SER A 247 -11.97 26.62 21.04
CA SER A 247 -12.36 27.93 21.56
C SER A 247 -13.41 28.59 20.66
N ILE A 248 -13.19 28.63 19.34
CA ILE A 248 -14.15 29.16 18.36
C ILE A 248 -15.49 28.41 18.44
N SER A 249 -15.45 27.07 18.41
CA SER A 249 -16.66 26.23 18.45
C SER A 249 -17.48 26.39 19.75
N ARG A 250 -16.84 26.74 20.86
CA ARG A 250 -17.53 27.06 22.14
C ARG A 250 -18.26 28.41 22.10
N HIS A 251 -17.79 29.35 21.27
CA HIS A 251 -18.37 30.69 21.15
C HIS A 251 -19.33 30.82 19.96
N ASP A 252 -19.16 29.99 18.92
CA ASP A 252 -19.98 29.99 17.72
C ASP A 252 -20.42 28.55 17.38
N SER A 253 -21.70 28.25 17.61
CA SER A 253 -22.28 26.93 17.36
C SER A 253 -22.36 26.56 15.87
N SER A 254 -22.11 27.51 14.96
CA SER A 254 -22.06 27.24 13.51
C SER A 254 -20.72 26.64 13.07
N VAL A 255 -19.68 26.71 13.91
CA VAL A 255 -18.33 26.21 13.63
C VAL A 255 -18.04 24.99 14.47
N SER A 256 -17.54 23.93 13.82
CA SER A 256 -17.07 22.70 14.48
C SER A 256 -15.56 22.60 14.44
N VAL A 257 -14.97 21.97 15.46
CA VAL A 257 -13.56 21.56 15.45
C VAL A 257 -13.22 20.69 14.24
N THR A 258 -14.21 19.95 13.69
CA THR A 258 -14.03 19.10 12.51
C THR A 258 -13.95 19.86 11.19
N ASP A 259 -14.17 21.17 11.18
CA ASP A 259 -14.03 22.02 10.00
C ASP A 259 -12.55 22.32 9.68
N TYR A 260 -11.67 21.98 10.62
CA TYR A 260 -10.22 22.13 10.52
C TYR A 260 -9.52 20.75 10.49
N PRO A 261 -8.71 20.44 9.45
CA PRO A 261 -8.55 21.19 8.20
C PRO A 261 -9.71 20.92 7.24
N VAL A 262 -9.84 21.72 6.17
CA VAL A 262 -10.90 21.49 5.18
C VAL A 262 -10.76 20.11 4.51
N LYS A 263 -11.88 19.45 4.28
CA LYS A 263 -11.92 18.15 3.62
C LYS A 263 -11.57 18.31 2.13
N VAL A 264 -10.50 17.66 1.71
CA VAL A 264 -10.12 17.63 0.29
C VAL A 264 -10.96 16.60 -0.46
N VAL A 265 -11.60 17.03 -1.53
CA VAL A 265 -12.36 16.15 -2.44
C VAL A 265 -11.41 15.11 -3.04
N LYS A 266 -11.78 13.83 -2.96
CA LYS A 266 -10.98 12.74 -3.54
C LYS A 266 -11.13 12.74 -5.07
N VAL A 267 -10.00 12.61 -5.77
CA VAL A 267 -9.99 12.42 -7.23
C VAL A 267 -10.68 11.10 -7.58
N LYS A 268 -11.51 11.09 -8.63
CA LYS A 268 -12.16 9.87 -9.11
C LYS A 268 -11.12 8.88 -9.61
N GLN A 269 -11.31 7.60 -9.28
CA GLN A 269 -10.44 6.52 -9.72
C GLN A 269 -10.66 6.22 -11.21
N ARG A 270 -9.59 5.87 -11.93
CA ARG A 270 -9.74 5.35 -13.30
C ARG A 270 -10.31 3.93 -13.27
N HIS A 271 -11.06 3.56 -14.30
CA HIS A 271 -11.65 2.22 -14.42
C HIS A 271 -10.87 1.41 -15.44
N ASP A 272 -10.20 0.34 -14.99
CA ASP A 272 -9.40 -0.55 -15.83
C ASP A 272 -10.06 -1.94 -15.85
N PHE A 273 -9.81 -2.72 -16.90
CA PHE A 273 -10.39 -4.05 -17.11
C PHE A 273 -9.29 -5.06 -17.42
N SER A 274 -9.38 -6.27 -16.89
CA SER A 274 -8.40 -7.33 -17.13
C SER A 274 -9.04 -8.70 -17.20
N ALA A 275 -8.53 -9.58 -18.07
CA ALA A 275 -8.85 -11.00 -18.06
C ALA A 275 -7.69 -11.77 -17.43
N ALA A 276 -7.98 -12.56 -16.39
CA ALA A 276 -7.04 -13.45 -15.71
C ALA A 276 -7.40 -14.90 -16.00
N CYS A 277 -6.40 -15.71 -16.33
CA CYS A 277 -6.55 -17.13 -16.64
C CYS A 277 -5.74 -17.96 -15.66
N VAL A 278 -6.43 -18.77 -14.87
CA VAL A 278 -5.79 -19.81 -14.08
C VAL A 278 -5.57 -21.01 -15.00
N LEU A 279 -4.33 -21.14 -15.48
CA LEU A 279 -3.93 -22.26 -16.30
C LEU A 279 -3.45 -23.41 -15.40
N GLU A 280 -4.14 -24.54 -15.51
CA GLU A 280 -3.82 -25.79 -14.85
C GLU A 280 -3.41 -26.85 -15.88
N ILE A 281 -2.26 -27.47 -15.64
CA ILE A 281 -1.70 -28.53 -16.46
C ILE A 281 -1.87 -29.84 -15.70
N MET A 282 -2.56 -30.80 -16.31
CA MET A 282 -2.65 -32.16 -15.79
C MET A 282 -1.38 -32.94 -16.18
N GLY A 283 -0.70 -33.52 -15.18
CA GLY A 283 0.44 -34.41 -15.41
C GLY A 283 0.08 -35.65 -16.24
N ASP A 284 1.09 -36.29 -16.83
CA ASP A 284 0.92 -37.53 -17.57
C ASP A 284 0.41 -38.65 -16.66
N LYS A 285 -0.56 -39.42 -17.17
CA LYS A 285 -1.18 -40.55 -16.44
C LYS A 285 -0.26 -41.77 -16.29
N GLU A 286 1.00 -41.71 -16.73
CA GLU A 286 1.89 -42.87 -16.84
C GLU A 286 2.83 -43.11 -15.65
N ILE A 287 2.76 -42.32 -14.57
CA ILE A 287 3.56 -42.59 -13.35
C ILE A 287 2.62 -43.10 -12.24
N PRO A 288 2.58 -44.41 -11.96
CA PRO A 288 1.75 -44.96 -10.91
C PRO A 288 2.50 -44.91 -9.58
N HIS A 289 2.52 -43.77 -8.91
CA HIS A 289 2.74 -43.76 -7.46
C HIS A 289 1.78 -42.80 -6.74
N ASN A 290 1.26 -43.33 -5.64
CA ASN A 290 0.27 -42.80 -4.72
C ASN A 290 0.30 -41.28 -4.46
N HIS A 291 -0.92 -40.73 -4.34
CA HIS A 291 -1.32 -39.41 -3.82
C HIS A 291 -1.52 -38.30 -4.88
N GLN A 292 -2.81 -38.07 -5.18
CA GLN A 292 -3.42 -36.83 -5.69
C GLN A 292 -2.77 -36.22 -6.94
N ALA A 293 -3.37 -36.47 -8.11
CA ALA A 293 -2.98 -35.95 -9.43
C ALA A 293 -2.16 -34.64 -9.38
N ASP A 294 -0.89 -34.71 -9.79
CA ASP A 294 0.09 -33.61 -9.87
C ASP A 294 -0.34 -32.53 -10.87
N SER A 295 -1.40 -31.80 -10.55
CA SER A 295 -1.80 -30.62 -11.31
C SER A 295 -0.84 -29.48 -11.03
N LYS A 296 -0.21 -28.95 -12.07
CA LYS A 296 0.67 -27.78 -11.98
C LYS A 296 -0.03 -26.55 -12.51
N PHE A 297 0.17 -25.41 -11.85
CA PHE A 297 -0.40 -24.13 -12.22
C PHE A 297 0.70 -23.21 -12.74
N LEU A 298 0.40 -22.48 -13.82
CA LEU A 298 1.33 -21.49 -14.37
C LEU A 298 1.22 -20.16 -13.63
N LEU A 299 2.35 -19.66 -13.14
CA LEU A 299 2.49 -18.30 -12.66
C LEU A 299 3.50 -17.54 -13.52
N VAL A 300 3.23 -16.25 -13.72
CA VAL A 300 4.09 -15.30 -14.42
C VAL A 300 4.54 -14.21 -13.46
N LYS A 301 5.77 -13.73 -13.61
CA LYS A 301 6.30 -12.61 -12.84
C LYS A 301 6.00 -11.32 -13.58
N ARG A 302 5.38 -10.36 -12.91
CA ARG A 302 5.17 -9.01 -13.46
C ARG A 302 6.52 -8.31 -13.69
N PRO A 303 6.62 -7.38 -14.65
CA PRO A 303 7.82 -6.58 -14.86
C PRO A 303 8.31 -5.91 -13.57
N ASP A 304 9.59 -5.54 -13.50
CA ASP A 304 10.19 -4.90 -12.33
C ASP A 304 9.77 -3.44 -12.14
N GLU A 305 8.92 -2.92 -13.03
CA GLU A 305 8.35 -1.58 -12.98
C GLU A 305 6.81 -1.60 -13.15
N GLY A 306 6.18 -0.51 -12.70
CA GLY A 306 4.73 -0.33 -12.83
C GLY A 306 3.91 -0.95 -11.69
N LEU A 307 2.63 -1.23 -11.98
CA LEU A 307 1.68 -1.73 -11.00
C LEU A 307 2.05 -3.15 -10.57
N LEU A 308 2.19 -3.36 -9.25
CA LEU A 308 2.53 -4.66 -8.64
C LEU A 308 3.86 -5.25 -9.15
N ALA A 309 4.83 -4.39 -9.41
CA ALA A 309 6.14 -4.74 -9.97
C ALA A 309 6.83 -5.91 -9.26
N GLY A 310 7.36 -6.86 -10.05
CA GLY A 310 8.13 -8.00 -9.57
C GLY A 310 7.33 -9.09 -8.82
N LEU A 311 6.00 -8.98 -8.74
CA LEU A 311 5.14 -9.95 -8.07
C LEU A 311 4.66 -11.06 -9.01
N TRP A 312 4.38 -12.23 -8.43
CA TRP A 312 3.82 -13.38 -9.14
C TRP A 312 2.29 -13.27 -9.29
N GLU A 313 1.78 -13.59 -10.48
CA GLU A 313 0.36 -13.64 -10.78
C GLU A 313 0.02 -14.78 -11.76
N PHE A 314 -1.26 -15.09 -11.87
CA PHE A 314 -1.75 -15.90 -12.99
C PHE A 314 -1.68 -15.10 -14.30
N PRO A 315 -1.50 -15.75 -15.46
CA PRO A 315 -1.59 -15.12 -16.77
C PRO A 315 -2.73 -14.09 -16.85
N SER A 316 -2.38 -12.84 -17.12
CA SER A 316 -3.33 -11.73 -17.16
C SER A 316 -3.09 -10.83 -18.36
N VAL A 317 -4.18 -10.31 -18.94
CA VAL A 317 -4.15 -9.32 -20.02
C VAL A 317 -4.98 -8.11 -19.65
N LEU A 318 -4.49 -6.91 -19.95
CA LEU A 318 -5.25 -5.67 -19.81
C LEU A 318 -6.17 -5.50 -21.02
N LEU A 319 -7.39 -5.03 -20.79
CA LEU A 319 -8.43 -4.86 -21.81
C LEU A 319 -8.73 -3.37 -22.02
N HIS A 320 -9.03 -2.99 -23.26
CA HIS A 320 -9.44 -1.63 -23.64
C HIS A 320 -10.94 -1.40 -23.38
N GLY A 321 -11.39 -1.64 -22.16
CA GLY A 321 -12.79 -1.49 -21.74
C GLY A 321 -13.47 -2.79 -21.36
N GLU A 322 -14.78 -2.71 -21.12
CA GLU A 322 -15.63 -3.88 -20.91
C GLU A 322 -15.81 -4.63 -22.23
N THR A 323 -15.59 -5.95 -22.21
CA THR A 323 -15.61 -6.77 -23.42
C THR A 323 -16.28 -8.12 -23.13
N ASP A 324 -16.87 -8.73 -24.15
CA ASP A 324 -17.54 -10.02 -24.03
C ASP A 324 -16.57 -11.19 -23.78
N MET A 325 -17.12 -12.40 -23.56
CA MET A 325 -16.30 -13.58 -23.30
C MET A 325 -15.40 -13.97 -24.49
N VAL A 326 -15.84 -13.74 -25.72
CA VAL A 326 -15.13 -14.17 -26.92
C VAL A 326 -13.84 -13.37 -27.07
N ASN A 327 -13.95 -12.03 -26.99
CA ASN A 327 -12.81 -11.13 -27.09
C ASN A 327 -11.82 -11.31 -25.93
N ARG A 328 -12.32 -11.56 -24.71
CA ARG A 328 -11.46 -11.89 -23.54
C ARG A 328 -10.63 -13.16 -23.78
N ARG A 329 -11.27 -14.22 -24.29
CA ARG A 329 -10.61 -15.49 -24.59
C ARG A 329 -9.60 -15.36 -25.71
N GLU A 330 -9.93 -14.61 -26.76
CA GLU A 330 -9.02 -14.36 -27.86
C GLU A 330 -7.75 -13.64 -27.40
N ALA A 331 -7.89 -12.57 -26.61
CA ALA A 331 -6.74 -11.85 -26.05
C ALA A 331 -5.88 -12.75 -25.16
N MET A 332 -6.50 -13.60 -24.33
CA MET A 332 -5.79 -14.56 -23.49
C MET A 332 -5.08 -15.65 -24.32
N ASP A 333 -5.73 -16.19 -25.35
CA ASP A 333 -5.15 -17.21 -26.22
C ASP A 333 -3.96 -16.66 -27.00
N GLN A 334 -4.03 -15.40 -27.47
CA GLN A 334 -2.90 -14.71 -28.09
C GLN A 334 -1.73 -14.56 -27.11
N PHE A 335 -2.01 -14.16 -25.86
CA PHE A 335 -0.99 -14.06 -24.81
C PHE A 335 -0.33 -15.42 -24.51
N LEU A 336 -1.14 -16.46 -24.29
CA LEU A 336 -0.68 -17.80 -23.97
C LEU A 336 0.14 -18.42 -25.12
N ASN A 337 -0.28 -18.20 -26.37
CA ASN A 337 0.42 -18.67 -27.54
C ASN A 337 1.76 -17.92 -27.74
N LYS A 338 1.77 -16.59 -27.55
CA LYS A 338 2.97 -15.76 -27.71
C LYS A 338 4.05 -16.10 -26.69
N HIS A 339 3.67 -16.29 -25.43
CA HIS A 339 4.63 -16.43 -24.33
C HIS A 339 4.92 -17.88 -23.92
N PHE A 340 3.99 -18.82 -24.17
CA PHE A 340 4.11 -20.21 -23.69
C PHE A 340 3.86 -21.25 -24.78
N ARG A 341 3.63 -20.84 -26.03
CA ARG A 341 3.28 -21.73 -27.16
C ARG A 341 2.04 -22.57 -26.90
N ILE A 342 1.19 -22.13 -25.98
CA ILE A 342 -0.09 -22.79 -25.69
C ILE A 342 -1.10 -22.27 -26.68
N ASN A 343 -1.53 -23.16 -27.57
CA ASN A 343 -2.57 -22.92 -28.53
C ASN A 343 -3.64 -23.99 -28.33
N PRO A 344 -4.82 -23.60 -27.82
CA PRO A 344 -5.98 -24.49 -27.61
C PRO A 344 -6.35 -25.41 -28.78
N ARG A 345 -5.99 -25.04 -30.02
CA ARG A 345 -6.31 -25.81 -31.23
C ARG A 345 -5.15 -26.66 -31.74
N LYS A 346 -3.91 -26.33 -31.39
CA LYS A 346 -2.71 -26.93 -32.00
C LYS A 346 -1.85 -27.72 -31.01
N THR A 347 -1.51 -27.13 -29.87
CA THR A 347 -0.45 -27.64 -28.99
C THR A 347 -0.95 -28.23 -27.67
N CYS A 348 -2.25 -28.15 -27.37
CA CYS A 348 -2.83 -28.77 -26.19
C CYS A 348 -4.22 -29.36 -26.47
N ASN A 349 -4.63 -30.28 -25.60
CA ASN A 349 -6.00 -30.77 -25.49
C ASN A 349 -6.65 -30.04 -24.30
N ILE A 350 -7.76 -29.34 -24.54
CA ILE A 350 -8.53 -28.69 -23.47
C ILE A 350 -9.35 -29.75 -22.74
N VAL A 351 -9.10 -29.90 -21.44
CA VAL A 351 -9.91 -30.75 -20.55
C VAL A 351 -11.10 -29.96 -20.03
N LEU A 352 -10.89 -28.69 -19.68
CA LEU A 352 -11.92 -27.80 -19.17
C LEU A 352 -11.57 -26.35 -19.50
N ARG A 353 -12.56 -25.55 -19.89
CA ARG A 353 -12.39 -24.10 -20.01
C ARG A 353 -13.67 -23.39 -19.57
N GLU A 354 -13.63 -22.79 -18.38
CA GLU A 354 -14.83 -22.24 -17.73
C GLU A 354 -14.63 -20.80 -17.27
N HIS A 355 -15.64 -19.98 -17.50
CA HIS A 355 -15.68 -18.63 -16.92
C HIS A 355 -16.18 -18.73 -15.48
N LEU A 356 -15.34 -18.30 -14.53
CA LEU A 356 -15.64 -18.40 -13.10
C LEU A 356 -16.35 -17.15 -12.54
N GLY A 357 -16.54 -16.12 -13.38
CA GLY A 357 -17.14 -14.85 -13.01
C GLY A 357 -16.13 -13.70 -12.95
N GLU A 358 -16.50 -12.64 -12.25
CA GLU A 358 -15.77 -11.39 -12.22
C GLU A 358 -15.79 -10.74 -10.84
N PHE A 359 -14.80 -9.88 -10.57
CA PHE A 359 -14.82 -9.03 -9.39
C PHE A 359 -14.06 -7.73 -9.61
N VAL A 360 -14.34 -6.74 -8.75
CA VAL A 360 -13.60 -5.49 -8.73
C VAL A 360 -12.53 -5.54 -7.64
N HIS A 361 -11.29 -5.23 -8.02
CA HIS A 361 -10.18 -4.98 -7.11
C HIS A 361 -9.85 -3.48 -7.10
N VAL A 362 -9.85 -2.87 -5.92
CA VAL A 362 -9.71 -1.42 -5.77
C VAL A 362 -8.31 -1.08 -5.27
N PHE A 363 -7.58 -0.31 -6.08
CA PHE A 363 -6.38 0.43 -5.69
C PHE A 363 -6.74 1.88 -5.43
N THR A 364 -5.86 2.64 -4.80
CA THR A 364 -6.10 4.07 -4.51
C THR A 364 -6.44 4.90 -5.75
N HIS A 365 -5.82 4.62 -6.89
CA HIS A 365 -5.99 5.36 -8.15
C HIS A 365 -6.73 4.56 -9.25
N ILE A 366 -7.01 3.27 -9.03
CA ILE A 366 -7.55 2.36 -10.05
C ILE A 366 -8.67 1.52 -9.45
N ARG A 367 -9.79 1.43 -10.16
CA ARG A 367 -10.82 0.42 -9.97
C ARG A 367 -10.68 -0.62 -11.07
N LEU A 368 -10.07 -1.77 -10.76
CA LEU A 368 -9.76 -2.82 -11.74
C LEU A 368 -10.84 -3.90 -11.72
N LYS A 369 -11.59 -4.05 -12.81
CA LYS A 369 -12.53 -5.17 -13.01
C LYS A 369 -11.77 -6.36 -13.61
N ILE A 370 -11.75 -7.48 -12.89
CA ILE A 370 -11.02 -8.70 -13.27
C ILE A 370 -12.04 -9.78 -13.63
N TYR A 371 -11.93 -10.30 -14.85
CA TYR A 371 -12.66 -11.46 -15.32
C TYR A 371 -11.81 -12.71 -15.13
N VAL A 372 -12.37 -13.77 -14.55
CA VAL A 372 -11.62 -14.98 -14.21
C VAL A 372 -12.05 -16.15 -15.08
N GLU A 373 -11.07 -16.83 -15.65
CA GLU A 373 -11.25 -18.08 -16.39
C GLU A 373 -10.35 -19.17 -15.80
N LEU A 374 -10.86 -20.40 -15.75
CA LEU A 374 -10.08 -21.60 -15.49
C LEU A 374 -9.87 -22.33 -16.81
N LEU A 375 -8.62 -22.60 -17.15
CA LEU A 375 -8.23 -23.39 -18.32
C LEU A 375 -7.41 -24.59 -17.86
N VAL A 376 -7.99 -25.79 -17.98
CA VAL A 376 -7.32 -27.06 -17.68
C VAL A 376 -6.93 -27.72 -18.99
N ILE A 377 -5.63 -28.01 -19.15
CA ILE A 377 -5.10 -28.57 -20.39
C ILE A 377 -4.24 -29.81 -20.13
N HIS A 378 -4.11 -30.60 -21.19
CA HIS A 378 -3.07 -31.60 -21.35
C HIS A 378 -2.20 -31.21 -22.57
N PRO A 379 -0.90 -30.92 -22.39
CA PRO A 379 -0.03 -30.48 -23.48
C PRO A 379 0.27 -31.63 -24.45
N LYS A 380 0.17 -31.38 -25.76
CA LYS A 380 0.54 -32.36 -26.79
C LYS A 380 2.07 -32.37 -26.89
N GLY A 381 2.71 -33.47 -26.45
CA GLY A 381 4.16 -33.56 -26.32
C GLY A 381 4.68 -33.33 -24.90
N GLY A 382 3.80 -33.40 -23.89
CA GLY A 382 4.20 -33.34 -22.48
C GLY A 382 4.75 -31.98 -22.05
N MET A 383 5.53 -31.97 -20.98
CA MET A 383 6.11 -30.74 -20.42
C MET A 383 7.22 -30.14 -21.28
N ASP A 384 7.72 -30.85 -22.30
CA ASP A 384 8.75 -30.36 -23.23
C ASP A 384 8.28 -29.14 -24.04
N LEU A 385 6.96 -28.93 -24.15
CA LEU A 385 6.37 -27.72 -24.73
C LEU A 385 6.87 -26.43 -24.04
N PHE A 386 7.26 -26.54 -22.76
CA PHE A 386 7.67 -25.43 -21.90
C PHE A 386 9.19 -25.36 -21.71
N ARG A 387 9.99 -26.05 -22.52
CA ARG A 387 11.44 -26.00 -22.40
C ARG A 387 11.93 -24.59 -22.72
N LYS A 388 12.46 -23.91 -21.69
CA LYS A 388 12.95 -22.52 -21.76
C LYS A 388 13.93 -22.37 -22.91
N GLN A 389 13.71 -21.38 -23.76
CA GLN A 389 14.73 -20.88 -24.68
C GLN A 389 15.48 -19.70 -24.04
N ASP A 390 16.74 -19.51 -24.41
CA ASP A 390 17.64 -18.48 -23.87
C ASP A 390 17.16 -17.02 -24.07
N ASN A 391 15.99 -16.81 -24.69
CA ASN A 391 15.46 -15.52 -25.11
C ASN A 391 14.06 -15.19 -24.55
N GLU A 392 13.60 -15.87 -23.48
CA GLU A 392 12.28 -15.61 -22.90
C GLU A 392 12.25 -14.32 -22.07
N ALA A 393 11.51 -13.31 -22.56
CA ALA A 393 11.40 -12.00 -21.93
C ALA A 393 10.52 -11.93 -20.68
N LEU A 394 9.70 -12.95 -20.39
CA LEU A 394 8.75 -12.96 -19.27
C LEU A 394 9.06 -14.11 -18.32
N PRO A 395 9.54 -13.85 -17.08
CA PRO A 395 9.81 -14.93 -16.13
C PRO A 395 8.53 -15.65 -15.72
N TRP A 396 8.56 -16.97 -15.69
CA TRP A 396 7.43 -17.82 -15.32
C TRP A 396 7.87 -19.07 -14.54
N LYS A 397 6.94 -19.69 -13.81
CA LYS A 397 7.15 -20.96 -13.12
C LYS A 397 5.88 -21.78 -13.02
N PHE A 398 6.05 -23.10 -12.90
CA PHE A 398 4.98 -24.00 -12.49
C PHE A 398 5.02 -24.24 -10.99
N VAL A 399 3.86 -24.24 -10.36
CA VAL A 399 3.69 -24.51 -8.93
C VAL A 399 2.53 -25.46 -8.72
N ASP A 400 2.62 -26.32 -7.72
CA ASP A 400 1.50 -27.16 -7.30
C ASP A 400 0.52 -26.37 -6.39
N SER A 401 -0.59 -27.01 -6.03
CA SER A 401 -1.63 -26.41 -5.18
C SER A 401 -1.17 -26.07 -3.76
N MET A 402 -0.26 -26.88 -3.19
CA MET A 402 0.27 -26.69 -1.85
C MET A 402 1.21 -25.48 -1.82
N ALA A 403 2.08 -25.37 -2.83
CA ALA A 403 2.97 -24.24 -3.05
C ALA A 403 2.19 -22.93 -3.22
N ILE A 404 1.13 -22.89 -4.05
CA ILE A 404 0.31 -21.68 -4.21
C ILE A 404 -0.24 -21.18 -2.88
N SER A 405 -0.71 -22.10 -2.04
CA SER A 405 -1.33 -21.77 -0.75
C SER A 405 -0.32 -21.17 0.23
N GLY A 406 0.96 -21.56 0.14
CA GLY A 406 2.05 -21.03 0.97
C GLY A 406 2.69 -19.74 0.45
N MET A 407 2.49 -19.40 -0.83
CA MET A 407 3.15 -18.23 -1.45
C MET A 407 2.60 -16.88 -0.96
N GLY A 408 3.49 -15.90 -0.88
CA GLY A 408 3.17 -14.48 -0.64
C GLY A 408 2.52 -13.79 -1.84
N LEU A 409 1.37 -14.29 -2.30
CA LEU A 409 0.62 -13.72 -3.42
C LEU A 409 -0.20 -12.49 -3.01
N THR A 410 -0.47 -11.61 -3.98
CA THR A 410 -1.34 -10.44 -3.77
C THR A 410 -2.77 -10.86 -3.43
N SER A 411 -3.54 -9.97 -2.80
CA SER A 411 -4.93 -10.25 -2.44
C SER A 411 -5.82 -10.50 -3.66
N SER A 412 -5.54 -9.87 -4.82
CA SER A 412 -6.25 -10.14 -6.07
C SER A 412 -5.95 -11.54 -6.59
N VAL A 413 -4.69 -11.96 -6.60
CA VAL A 413 -4.27 -13.30 -7.08
C VAL A 413 -4.81 -14.40 -6.15
N LYS A 414 -4.74 -14.21 -4.83
CA LYS A 414 -5.36 -15.13 -3.85
C LYS A 414 -6.86 -15.28 -4.10
N LYS A 415 -7.56 -14.17 -4.34
CA LYS A 415 -9.01 -14.20 -4.66
C LYS A 415 -9.31 -14.95 -5.95
N VAL A 416 -8.49 -14.77 -7.01
CA VAL A 416 -8.59 -15.55 -8.25
C VAL A 416 -8.46 -17.04 -7.98
N TYR A 417 -7.45 -17.45 -7.19
CA TYR A 417 -7.27 -18.86 -6.85
C TYR A 417 -8.43 -19.42 -6.02
N THR A 418 -8.90 -18.69 -5.01
CA THR A 418 -10.07 -19.09 -4.21
C THR A 418 -11.33 -19.29 -5.07
N MET A 419 -11.51 -18.53 -6.15
CA MET A 419 -12.62 -18.76 -7.09
C MET A 419 -12.50 -20.12 -7.79
N VAL A 420 -11.28 -20.54 -8.16
CA VAL A 420 -11.01 -21.86 -8.74
C VAL A 420 -11.28 -22.97 -7.73
N GLU A 421 -10.80 -22.82 -6.49
CA GLU A 421 -11.03 -23.82 -5.43
C GLU A 421 -12.53 -24.02 -5.17
N LYS A 422 -13.29 -22.93 -5.03
CA LYS A 422 -14.74 -22.98 -4.86
C LYS A 422 -15.45 -23.67 -6.03
N PHE A 423 -15.06 -23.34 -7.26
CA PHE A 423 -15.62 -23.98 -8.45
C PHE A 423 -15.35 -25.50 -8.47
N LYS A 424 -14.11 -25.93 -8.16
CA LYS A 424 -13.74 -27.35 -8.11
C LYS A 424 -14.48 -28.10 -7.01
N GLN A 425 -14.62 -27.51 -5.81
CA GLN A 425 -15.39 -28.09 -4.71
C GLN A 425 -16.86 -28.30 -5.08
N GLN A 426 -17.49 -27.31 -5.71
CA GLN A 426 -18.86 -27.43 -6.20
C GLN A 426 -18.98 -28.55 -7.24
N LYS A 427 -18.09 -28.59 -8.24
CA LYS A 427 -18.12 -29.63 -9.27
C LYS A 427 -17.92 -31.05 -8.71
N ALA A 428 -17.06 -31.21 -7.71
CA ALA A 428 -16.88 -32.49 -7.02
C ALA A 428 -18.16 -32.93 -6.26
N SER A 429 -18.86 -31.99 -5.63
CA SER A 429 -20.12 -32.27 -4.92
C SER A 429 -21.28 -32.70 -5.84
N TYR A 430 -21.30 -32.22 -7.09
CA TYR A 430 -22.28 -32.64 -8.09
C TYR A 430 -21.97 -34.03 -8.66
N SER A 431 -20.69 -34.39 -8.80
CA SER A 431 -20.27 -35.71 -9.29
C SER A 431 -20.46 -36.84 -8.28
N SER A 432 -20.62 -36.54 -6.98
CA SER A 432 -20.87 -37.53 -5.92
C SER A 432 -22.35 -37.73 -5.57
N ALA A 433 -23.27 -37.03 -6.26
CA ALA A 433 -24.71 -37.25 -6.08
C ALA A 433 -25.14 -38.61 -6.69
N PRO A 434 -25.81 -39.51 -5.94
CA PRO A 434 -26.17 -40.84 -6.43
C PRO A 434 -27.14 -40.74 -7.61
N ALA A 435 -26.79 -41.37 -8.72
CA ALA A 435 -27.66 -41.50 -9.90
C ALA A 435 -28.99 -42.15 -9.49
N LYS A 436 -30.09 -41.40 -9.57
CA LYS A 436 -31.44 -41.94 -9.37
C LYS A 436 -31.65 -43.09 -10.37
N LYS A 437 -31.70 -44.34 -9.85
CA LYS A 437 -32.09 -45.52 -10.61
C LYS A 437 -33.44 -45.24 -11.29
N ARG A 438 -33.41 -45.13 -12.62
CA ARG A 438 -34.59 -45.00 -13.45
C ARG A 438 -35.26 -46.37 -13.49
N ASN A 439 -36.28 -46.57 -12.66
CA ASN A 439 -37.10 -47.78 -12.71
C ASN A 439 -37.77 -47.88 -14.09
N ARG A 440 -37.33 -48.87 -14.89
CA ARG A 440 -38.09 -49.39 -16.03
C ARG A 440 -39.35 -50.05 -15.46
N ARG A 441 -40.52 -49.50 -15.77
CA ARG A 441 -41.77 -50.27 -15.74
C ARG A 441 -42.03 -50.78 -17.15
N THR A 442 -42.07 -52.12 -17.23
CA THR A 442 -42.62 -52.94 -18.31
C THR A 442 -44.07 -52.59 -18.60
#